data_AF-A0A7J8TR59-F1
#
_entry.id   AF-A0A7J8TR59-F1
#
_cell.length_a   1.000
_cell.length_b   1.000
_cell.length_c   1.000
_cell.angle_alpha   90.00
_cell.angle_beta   90.00
_cell.angle_gamma   90.00
#
_symmetry.space_group_name_H-M   'P 1'
#
loop_
_entity.id
_entity.type
_entity.pdbx_description
1 polymer ?
#
loop_
_entity_poly.entity_id
_entity_poly.type
_entity_poly.pdbx_seq_one_letter_code
_entity_poly.pdbx_strand_id
1 'polypeptide(L)' 'MAIRLHRIVSVNKVPKGYFAVYVGENQKRIVIRVSFLNQPQFQELLGLSEEEFGYSHPTGG' A
#
# COMPACT_ATOMS: atom_id res chain seq x y z
N MET A 1 29.98 -18.76 16.12
CA MET A 1 29.30 -19.06 14.83
C MET A 1 28.28 -17.95 14.56
N ALA A 2 28.27 -17.42 13.34
CA ALA A 2 27.68 -16.12 12.99
C ALA A 2 26.18 -15.99 13.26
N ILE A 3 25.80 -14.80 13.74
CA ILE A 3 24.45 -14.26 13.84
C ILE A 3 23.67 -14.40 12.52
N ARG A 4 22.46 -14.98 12.54
CA ARG A 4 21.51 -14.92 11.41
C ARG A 4 20.88 -13.53 11.34
N LEU A 5 21.66 -12.56 10.84
CA LEU A 5 21.14 -11.31 10.30
C LEU A 5 20.44 -11.63 8.96
N HIS A 6 19.24 -12.20 9.02
CA HIS A 6 18.51 -12.53 7.80
C HIS A 6 17.09 -12.00 7.84
N ARG A 7 17.01 -10.68 7.90
CA ARG A 7 16.38 -9.85 6.86
C ARG A 7 16.26 -8.46 7.45
N ILE A 8 17.26 -7.62 7.16
CA ILE A 8 17.01 -6.18 7.08
C ILE A 8 15.98 -6.06 5.95
N VAL A 9 14.70 -6.09 6.28
CA VAL A 9 13.66 -5.59 5.38
C VAL A 9 14.04 -4.12 5.28
N SER A 10 14.62 -3.69 4.16
CA SER A 10 14.73 -2.26 3.88
C SER A 10 13.33 -1.70 4.13
N VAL A 11 13.19 -0.75 5.06
CA VAL A 11 11.88 -0.21 5.49
C VAL A 11 11.06 0.29 4.29
N ASN A 12 11.73 0.58 3.18
CA ASN A 12 11.14 1.01 1.91
C ASN A 12 10.77 -0.13 0.95
N LYS A 13 11.26 -1.37 1.15
CA LYS A 13 10.93 -2.50 0.27
C LYS A 13 9.60 -3.12 0.67
N VAL A 14 8.64 -3.03 -0.25
CA VAL A 14 7.38 -3.77 -0.17
C VAL A 14 7.65 -5.24 -0.53
N PRO A 15 7.28 -6.21 0.33
CA PRO A 15 7.42 -7.63 0.00
C PRO A 15 6.56 -8.02 -1.22
N LYS A 16 7.00 -9.03 -1.98
CA LYS A 16 6.20 -9.57 -3.09
C LYS A 16 4.82 -10.05 -2.58
N GLY A 17 3.75 -9.70 -3.32
CA GLY A 17 2.37 -10.01 -2.94
C GLY A 17 1.75 -9.02 -1.94
N TYR A 18 2.44 -7.91 -1.67
CA TYR A 18 1.94 -6.79 -0.89
C TYR A 18 2.06 -5.50 -1.72
N PHE A 19 1.31 -4.48 -1.32
CA PHE A 19 1.41 -3.12 -1.86
C PHE A 19 1.39 -2.10 -0.72
N ALA A 20 1.87 -0.89 -0.98
CA ALA A 20 1.86 0.21 -0.02
C ALA A 20 0.69 1.15 -0.33
N VAL A 21 -0.04 1.54 0.70
CA VAL A 21 -1.06 2.59 0.68
C VAL A 21 -0.65 3.72 1.61
N TYR A 22 -0.99 4.95 1.24
CA TYR A 22 -0.74 6.14 2.04
C TYR A 22 -2.09 6.67 2.54
N VAL A 23 -2.22 6.81 3.85
CA VAL A 23 -3.52 7.11 4.49
C VAL A 23 -3.44 8.40 5.29
N GLY A 24 -4.47 9.22 5.14
CA GLY A 24 -4.66 10.49 5.85
C GLY A 24 -3.73 11.60 5.36
N GLU A 25 -3.91 12.79 5.96
CA GLU A 25 -3.17 14.02 5.60
C GLU A 25 -1.66 13.87 5.74
N ASN A 26 -1.21 13.11 6.74
CA ASN A 26 0.22 12.85 7.00
C ASN A 26 0.83 11.80 6.06
N GLN A 27 0.08 11.31 5.07
CA GLN A 27 0.48 10.25 4.15
C GLN A 27 1.14 9.08 4.88
N LYS A 28 0.45 8.54 5.90
CA LYS A 28 0.98 7.43 6.68
C LYS A 28 1.04 6.18 5.80
N ARG A 29 2.24 5.66 5.59
CA ARG A 29 2.47 4.45 4.78
C ARG A 29 2.07 3.18 5.53
N ILE A 30 1.20 2.38 4.93
CA ILE A 30 0.76 1.07 5.40
C ILE A 30 1.00 0.05 4.30
N VAL A 31 1.47 -1.15 4.65
CA VAL A 31 1.71 -2.23 3.68
C VAL A 31 0.68 -3.32 3.88
N ILE A 32 -0.09 -3.64 2.84
CA ILE A 32 -1.21 -4.59 2.88
C ILE A 32 -1.08 -5.65 1.78
N ARG A 33 -1.73 -6.80 1.97
CA ARG A 33 -1.67 -7.92 0.99
C ARG A 33 -2.45 -7.57 -0.27
N VAL A 34 -1.93 -7.98 -1.43
CA VAL A 34 -2.62 -7.84 -2.72
C VAL A 34 -3.99 -8.55 -2.73
N SER A 35 -4.16 -9.60 -1.93
CA SER A 35 -5.44 -10.31 -1.78
C SER A 35 -6.60 -9.43 -1.30
N PHE A 36 -6.32 -8.30 -0.64
CA PHE A 36 -7.36 -7.35 -0.23
C PHE A 36 -8.02 -6.65 -1.43
N LEU A 37 -7.33 -6.51 -2.56
CA LEU A 37 -7.90 -5.90 -3.77
C LEU A 37 -9.13 -6.66 -4.32
N ASN A 38 -9.25 -7.94 -3.99
CA ASN A 38 -10.39 -8.77 -4.39
C ASN A 38 -11.53 -8.77 -3.35
N GLN A 39 -11.39 -8.06 -2.23
CA GLN A 39 -12.46 -7.95 -1.24
C GLN A 39 -13.42 -6.83 -1.65
N PRO A 40 -14.75 -7.08 -1.69
CA PRO A 40 -15.73 -6.07 -2.10
C PRO A 40 -15.64 -4.76 -1.32
N GLN A 41 -15.41 -4.84 -0.01
CA GLN A 41 -15.25 -3.68 0.87
C GLN A 41 -14.04 -2.81 0.49
N PHE A 42 -12.95 -3.44 0.01
CA PHE A 42 -11.77 -2.71 -0.42
C PHE A 42 -12.02 -2.05 -1.78
N GLN A 43 -12.75 -2.71 -2.68
CA GLN A 43 -13.13 -2.13 -3.97
C GLN A 43 -14.09 -0.95 -3.79
N GLU A 44 -15.05 -1.05 -2.87
CA GLU A 44 -15.93 0.06 -2.48
C GLU A 44 -15.12 1.24 -1.94
N LEU A 45 -14.17 0.98 -1.03
CA LEU A 45 -13.26 2.01 -0.51
C LEU A 45 -12.47 2.71 -1.64
N LEU A 46 -11.97 1.95 -2.62
CA LEU A 46 -11.26 2.51 -3.77
C LEU A 46 -12.18 3.37 -4.65
N GLY A 47 -13.43 2.94 -4.86
CA GLY A 47 -14.44 3.72 -5.57
C GLY A 47 -14.75 5.05 -4.87
N LEU A 48 -14.96 5.02 -3.55
CA LEU A 48 -15.14 6.25 -2.76
C LEU A 48 -13.91 7.17 -2.84
N SER A 49 -12.71 6.58 -2.83
CA SER A 49 -11.45 7.35 -2.96
C SER A 49 -11.33 8.00 -4.34
N GLU A 50 -11.75 7.32 -5.41
CA GLU A 50 -11.83 7.89 -6.76
C GLU A 50 -12.81 9.07 -6.81
N GLU A 51 -14.00 8.93 -6.23
CA GLU A 51 -14.99 10.01 -6.22
C GLU A 51 -14.50 11.25 -5.46
N GLU A 52 -13.80 11.06 -4.34
CA GLU A 52 -13.30 12.16 -3.49
C GLU A 52 -12.02 12.83 -4.05
N PHE A 53 -11.05 12.03 -4.51
CA PHE A 53 -9.73 12.52 -4.88
C PHE A 53 -9.43 12.47 -6.39
N GLY A 54 -10.23 11.73 -7.17
CA GLY A 54 -10.00 11.46 -8.58
C GLY A 54 -8.71 10.68 -8.85
N TYR A 55 -8.48 10.39 -10.14
CA TYR A 55 -7.21 9.81 -10.61
C TYR A 55 -6.19 10.85 -11.09
N SER A 56 -6.54 12.14 -11.03
CA SER A 56 -5.67 13.22 -11.49
C SER A 56 -4.59 13.55 -10.46
N HIS A 57 -3.67 12.61 -10.24
CA HIS A 57 -2.47 12.86 -9.45
C HIS A 57 -1.30 13.24 -10.37
N PRO A 58 -0.53 14.30 -10.06
CA PRO A 58 0.59 14.75 -10.90
C PRO A 58 1.73 13.71 -11.01
N THR A 59 1.71 12.68 -10.18
CA THR A 59 2.64 11.55 -10.20
C THR A 59 2.11 10.31 -10.95
N GLY A 60 0.93 10.39 -11.59
CA GLY A 60 0.54 9.51 -12.71
C GLY A 60 -0.85 8.89 -12.62
N GLY A 61 -1.50 8.84 -13.79
CA GLY A 61 -2.53 7.85 -14.18
C GLY A 61 -1.94 6.81 -15.13
#